data_AF-A0A964J3V3-F1
#
_entry.id   AF-A0A964J3V3-F1
#
_cell.length_a   1.000
_cell.length_b   1.000
_cell.length_c   1.000
_cell.angle_alpha   90.00
_cell.angle_beta   90.00
_cell.angle_gamma   90.00
#
_symmetry.space_group_name_H-M   'P 1'
#
loop_
_entity.id
_entity.type
_entity.pdbx_description
1 polymer ?
#
loop_
_entity_poly.entity_id
_entity_poly.type
_entity_poly.pdbx_seq_one_letter_code
_entity_poly.pdbx_strand_id
1 'polypeptide(L)' 'MRPFSKQAAIDRWVHPDEFRWLREQGEALGFGSVFAGPLVRSSYRADEQKHAADSGLGVVAY' A
#
# COMPACT_ATOMS: atom_id res chain seq x y z
N MET A 1 6.63 10.69 4.91
CA MET A 1 6.48 12.09 5.41
C MET A 1 7.27 12.24 6.70
N ARG A 2 7.92 13.38 6.89
CA ARG A 2 8.70 13.68 8.10
C ARG A 2 8.08 14.86 8.84
N PRO A 3 7.20 14.61 9.82
CA PRO A 3 6.56 15.65 10.64
C PRO A 3 7.53 16.61 11.35
N PHE A 4 8.62 16.09 11.93
CA PHE A 4 9.58 16.90 12.71
C PHE A 4 11.03 16.56 12.38
N SER A 5 11.94 17.51 12.63
CA SER A 5 13.38 17.36 12.34
C SER A 5 14.07 16.25 13.13
N LYS A 6 13.52 15.79 14.26
CA LYS A 6 14.07 14.67 15.03
C LYS A 6 13.82 13.29 14.38
N GLN A 7 12.91 13.19 13.41
CA GLN A 7 12.65 11.95 12.68
C GLN A 7 13.65 11.76 11.54
N ALA A 8 13.77 10.52 11.05
CA ALA A 8 14.61 10.18 9.92
C ALA A 8 14.39 11.13 8.73
N ALA A 9 15.50 11.52 8.09
CA ALA A 9 15.45 12.33 6.88
C ALA A 9 14.75 11.56 5.75
N ILE A 10 14.10 12.30 4.87
CA ILE A 10 13.48 11.72 3.68
C ILE A 10 14.61 11.50 2.67
N ASP A 11 14.82 10.25 2.30
CA ASP A 11 15.82 9.86 1.29
C ASP A 11 15.32 10.16 -0.13
N ARG A 12 14.08 9.77 -0.45
CA ARG A 12 13.45 10.03 -1.75
C ARG A 12 11.94 10.17 -1.68
N TRP A 13 11.37 10.80 -2.71
CA TRP A 13 9.95 10.79 -3.01
C TRP A 13 9.70 9.85 -4.18
N VAL A 14 8.75 8.93 -4.00
CA VAL A 14 8.45 7.84 -4.95
C VAL A 14 7.54 8.37 -6.06
N HIS A 15 7.83 8.03 -7.32
CA HIS A 15 6.98 8.42 -8.46
C HIS A 15 5.65 7.63 -8.43
N PRO A 16 4.51 8.20 -8.85
CA PRO A 16 3.23 7.49 -8.93
C PRO A 16 3.30 6.10 -9.60
N ASP A 17 4.11 5.96 -10.66
CA ASP A 17 4.25 4.68 -11.39
C ASP A 17 4.94 3.59 -10.58
N GLU A 18 5.84 3.94 -9.65
CA GLU A 18 6.48 2.96 -8.78
C GLU A 18 5.46 2.34 -7.81
N PHE A 19 4.45 3.10 -7.37
CA PHE A 19 3.37 2.54 -6.55
C PHE A 19 2.54 1.53 -7.35
N ARG A 20 2.30 1.78 -8.65
CA ARG A 20 1.64 0.82 -9.53
C ARG A 20 2.44 -0.47 -9.64
N TRP A 21 3.73 -0.35 -9.90
CA TRP A 21 4.62 -1.51 -9.96
C TRP A 21 4.63 -2.31 -8.64
N LEU A 22 4.73 -1.63 -7.49
CA LEU A 22 4.69 -2.29 -6.17
C LEU A 22 3.39 -3.05 -5.93
N ARG A 23 2.25 -2.50 -6.37
CA ARG A 23 0.95 -3.19 -6.33
C ARG A 23 1.00 -4.49 -7.13
N GLU A 24 1.41 -4.41 -8.40
CA GLU A 24 1.50 -5.56 -9.30
C GLU A 24 2.42 -6.66 -8.73
N GLN A 25 3.55 -6.28 -8.14
CA GLN A 25 4.45 -7.24 -7.49
C GLN A 25 3.79 -7.91 -6.27
N GLY A 26 3.09 -7.16 -5.43
CA GLY A 26 2.39 -7.74 -4.29
C GLY A 26 1.26 -8.70 -4.71
N GLU A 27 0.49 -8.33 -5.74
CA GLU A 27 -0.54 -9.19 -6.30
C GLU A 27 0.08 -10.48 -6.89
N ALA A 28 1.21 -10.37 -7.59
CA ALA A 28 1.95 -11.52 -8.13
C ALA A 28 2.52 -12.45 -7.05
N LEU A 29 2.82 -11.91 -5.86
CA LEU A 29 3.24 -12.69 -4.69
C LEU A 29 2.07 -13.41 -3.98
N GLY A 30 0.83 -13.19 -4.42
CA GLY A 30 -0.36 -13.85 -3.87
C GLY A 30 -1.01 -13.11 -2.70
N PHE A 31 -0.67 -11.84 -2.46
CA PHE A 31 -1.42 -11.03 -1.48
C PHE A 31 -2.84 -10.78 -1.98
N GLY A 32 -3.85 -11.12 -1.17
CA GLY A 32 -5.27 -10.94 -1.51
C GLY A 32 -5.71 -9.48 -1.63
N SER A 33 -4.91 -8.52 -1.18
CA SER A 33 -5.16 -7.09 -1.43
C SER A 33 -3.88 -6.30 -1.25
N VAL A 34 -3.60 -5.37 -2.16
CA VAL A 34 -2.43 -4.48 -2.11
C VAL A 34 -2.85 -3.04 -2.38
N PHE A 35 -2.62 -2.17 -1.40
CA PHE A 35 -2.83 -0.73 -1.53
C PHE A 35 -1.48 -0.02 -1.56
N ALA A 36 -1.16 0.64 -2.67
CA ALA A 36 0.09 1.37 -2.85
C ALA A 36 -0.18 2.80 -3.31
N GLY A 37 0.29 3.78 -2.53
CA GLY A 37 0.16 5.19 -2.86
C GLY A 37 0.78 6.11 -1.81
N PRO A 38 1.04 7.38 -2.14
CA PRO A 38 1.81 8.29 -1.28
C PRO A 38 1.14 8.62 0.06
N LEU A 39 -0.19 8.47 0.14
CA LEU A 39 -0.99 8.77 1.34
C LEU A 39 -1.61 7.52 1.98
N VAL A 40 -1.36 6.33 1.43
CA VAL A 40 -1.85 5.08 2.02
C VAL A 40 -1.25 4.90 3.41
N ARG A 41 -2.07 4.50 4.36
CA ARG A 41 -1.71 4.26 5.77
C ARG A 41 -2.28 2.91 6.19
N SER A 42 -1.80 2.38 7.32
CA SER A 42 -2.24 1.08 7.83
C SER A 42 -3.75 0.97 8.05
N SER A 43 -4.43 2.06 8.43
CA SER A 43 -5.88 2.09 8.61
C SER A 43 -6.68 2.36 7.33
N TYR A 44 -6.02 2.67 6.22
CA TYR A 44 -6.70 2.97 4.97
C TYR A 44 -7.40 1.71 4.44
N ARG A 45 -8.74 1.74 4.36
CA ARG A 45 -9.56 0.60 3.91
C ARG A 45 -9.25 -0.71 4.66
N ALA A 46 -8.97 -0.61 5.95
CA ALA A 46 -8.61 -1.77 6.78
C ALA A 46 -9.70 -2.86 6.80
N ASP A 47 -10.97 -2.48 6.77
CA ASP A 47 -12.09 -3.44 6.70
C ASP A 47 -12.08 -4.22 5.38
N GLU A 48 -11.82 -3.56 4.25
CA GLU A 48 -11.68 -4.21 2.94
C GLU A 48 -10.44 -5.13 2.91
N GLN A 49 -9.32 -4.70 3.50
CA GLN A 49 -8.10 -5.51 3.63
C GLN A 49 -8.36 -6.77 4.46
N LYS A 50 -9.07 -6.65 5.58
CA LYS A 50 -9.44 -7.79 6.42
C LYS A 50 -10.32 -8.76 5.64
N HIS A 51 -11.33 -8.26 4.93
CA HIS A 51 -12.21 -9.09 4.13
C HIS A 51 -11.46 -9.81 3.00
N ALA A 52 -10.49 -9.14 2.37
CA ALA A 52 -9.62 -9.75 1.35
C ALA A 52 -8.77 -10.89 1.93
N ALA A 53 -8.20 -10.67 3.12
CA ALA A 53 -7.40 -11.68 3.82
C ALA A 53 -8.25 -12.88 4.24
N ASP A 54 -9.46 -12.64 4.74
CA ASP A 54 -10.38 -13.68 5.19
C ASP A 54 -10.97 -14.49 4.02
N SER A 55 -11.22 -13.85 2.87
CA SER A 55 -11.84 -14.49 1.70
C SER A 55 -10.85 -15.13 0.73
N GLY A 56 -9.58 -14.73 0.76
CA GLY A 56 -8.57 -15.12 -0.23
C GLY A 56 -8.86 -14.61 -1.65
N LEU A 57 -9.93 -13.83 -1.82
CA LEU A 57 -10.32 -13.23 -3.10
C LEU A 57 -9.75 -11.82 -3.16
N GLY A 58 -9.06 -11.54 -4.27
CA GLY A 58 -8.51 -10.22 -4.60
C GLY A 58 -9.56 -9.13 -4.46
N VAL A 59 -9.45 -8.23 -3.48
CA VAL A 59 -10.28 -7.03 -3.49
C VAL A 59 -9.70 -6.12 -4.55
N VAL A 60 -10.45 -5.92 -5.64
CA VAL A 60 -10.10 -4.99 -6.71
C VAL A 60 -10.21 -3.58 -6.15
N ALA A 61 -9.13 -3.12 -5.51
CA ALA A 61 -8.98 -1.75 -5.12
C ALA A 61 -8.68 -0.91 -6.37
N TYR A 62 -9.55 0.08 -6.63
CA TYR A 62 -9.38 1.15 -7.60
C TYR A 62 -8.06 1.90 -7.39
#